data_AF-N6UVM7-F1
#
_entry.id   AF-N6UVM7-F1
#
_cell.length_a   1.000
_cell.length_b   1.000
_cell.length_c   1.000
_cell.angle_alpha   90.00
_cell.angle_beta   90.00
_cell.angle_gamma   90.00
#
_symmetry.space_group_name_H-M   'P 1'
#
loop_
_entity.id
_entity.type
_entity.pdbx_description
1 polymer ?
#
loop_
_entity_poly.entity_id
_entity_poly.type
_entity_poly.pdbx_seq_one_letter_code
_entity_poly.pdbx_strand_id
1 'polypeptide(L)'
;MENTADNNPRFRLAGTTICNLMGREIRGEDFAVLWAGSQREDPVHIAAGVMRHVVPAVIRATGYCISGRSVAFEMMLMPLRSSSDICDRLLGCLTPAAPAPWLGNECLEFLALDRSRLLYDRPVRVPEPSPQLDMTDLLAPRENTRLGEWMRRKLNLAILGQDAGESEPPRDKIGLRPQVTP
;
A
#
# COMPACT_ATOMS: atom_id res chain seq x y z
N MET A 1 -10.86 -16.42 -3.18
CA MET A 1 -11.95 -17.04 -2.39
C MET A 1 -13.18 -17.20 -3.26
N GLU A 2 -14.08 -18.10 -2.87
CA GLU A 2 -15.40 -18.25 -3.50
C GLU A 2 -16.49 -18.28 -2.43
N ASN A 3 -17.68 -17.81 -2.79
CA ASN A 3 -18.83 -17.91 -1.93
C ASN A 3 -19.38 -19.33 -1.90
N THR A 4 -20.01 -19.70 -0.79
CA THR A 4 -20.77 -20.93 -0.64
C THR A 4 -22.26 -20.60 -0.59
N ALA A 5 -23.12 -21.62 -0.69
CA ALA A 5 -24.57 -21.44 -0.59
C ALA A 5 -25.00 -20.79 0.74
N ASP A 6 -24.23 -21.02 1.81
CA ASP A 6 -24.49 -20.53 3.15
C ASP A 6 -23.91 -19.12 3.40
N ASN A 7 -23.46 -18.45 2.33
CA ASN A 7 -22.87 -17.12 2.39
C ASN A 7 -21.61 -17.04 3.29
N ASN A 8 -20.90 -18.15 3.39
CA ASN A 8 -19.65 -18.32 4.14
C ASN A 8 -18.50 -18.55 3.13
N PRO A 9 -17.76 -17.49 2.75
CA PRO A 9 -16.74 -17.60 1.71
C PRO A 9 -15.61 -18.54 2.11
N ARG A 10 -15.07 -19.30 1.16
CA ARG A 10 -13.96 -20.23 1.36
C ARG A 10 -12.74 -19.90 0.52
N PHE A 11 -11.56 -20.23 1.04
CA PHE A 11 -10.32 -20.07 0.30
C PHE A 11 -10.17 -21.13 -0.79
N ARG A 12 -10.16 -20.71 -2.06
CA ARG A 12 -9.77 -21.58 -3.17
C ARG A 12 -8.25 -21.75 -3.28
N LEU A 13 -7.56 -20.67 -2.96
CA LEU A 13 -6.12 -20.50 -3.05
C LEU A 13 -5.70 -19.40 -2.08
N ALA A 14 -4.52 -19.54 -1.50
CA ALA A 14 -3.82 -18.49 -0.79
C ALA A 14 -2.35 -18.51 -1.22
N GLY A 15 -1.72 -17.34 -1.24
CA GLY A 15 -0.28 -17.26 -1.50
C GLY A 15 0.53 -17.89 -0.35
N THR A 16 1.70 -18.43 -0.66
CA THR A 16 2.58 -19.10 0.33
C THR A 16 2.87 -18.23 1.55
N THR A 17 3.07 -16.93 1.36
CA THR A 17 3.27 -15.98 2.46
C THR A 17 2.09 -15.95 3.42
N ILE A 18 0.84 -15.98 2.92
CA ILE A 18 -0.36 -15.99 3.78
C ILE A 18 -0.45 -17.32 4.52
N CYS A 19 -0.20 -18.45 3.86
CA CYS A 19 -0.17 -19.75 4.54
C CYS A 19 0.89 -19.80 5.64
N ASN A 20 2.10 -19.27 5.38
CA ASN A 20 3.17 -19.18 6.37
C ASN A 20 2.77 -18.27 7.55
N LEU A 21 2.10 -17.15 7.27
CA LEU A 21 1.56 -16.28 8.31
C LEU A 21 0.54 -17.01 9.19
N MET A 22 -0.30 -17.88 8.63
CA MET A 22 -1.31 -18.63 9.39
C MET A 22 -0.78 -19.94 9.99
N GLY A 23 0.48 -20.29 9.72
CA GLY A 23 1.10 -21.55 10.15
C GLY A 23 0.52 -22.83 9.53
N ARG A 24 -0.36 -22.70 8.53
CA ARG A 24 -1.06 -23.82 7.90
C ARG A 24 -1.51 -23.49 6.49
N GLU A 25 -1.76 -24.52 5.70
CA GLU A 25 -2.50 -24.35 4.45
C GLU A 25 -3.95 -23.99 4.78
N ILE A 26 -4.42 -22.86 4.25
CA ILE A 26 -5.80 -22.40 4.44
C ILE A 26 -6.70 -22.72 3.25
N ARG A 27 -6.22 -23.49 2.26
CA ARG A 27 -7.03 -23.89 1.11
C ARG A 27 -8.20 -24.75 1.58
N GLY A 28 -9.40 -24.40 1.14
CA GLY A 28 -10.64 -25.04 1.56
C GLY A 28 -11.14 -24.58 2.92
N GLU A 29 -10.39 -23.78 3.67
CA GLU A 29 -10.89 -23.25 4.94
C GLU A 29 -11.91 -22.12 4.72
N ASP A 30 -12.77 -21.93 5.71
CA ASP A 30 -13.71 -20.81 5.73
C ASP A 30 -12.99 -19.49 5.98
N PHE A 31 -13.42 -18.42 5.35
CA PHE A 31 -12.84 -17.08 5.58
C PHE A 31 -12.90 -16.68 7.05
N ALA A 32 -13.94 -17.13 7.77
CA ALA A 32 -14.13 -16.94 9.19
C ALA A 32 -12.95 -17.47 10.05
N VAL A 33 -12.20 -18.47 9.59
CA VAL A 33 -11.10 -19.06 10.38
C VAL A 33 -9.89 -18.15 10.54
N LEU A 34 -9.80 -17.06 9.75
CA LEU A 34 -8.75 -16.06 9.94
C LEU A 34 -9.00 -15.17 11.16
N TRP A 35 -10.24 -15.08 11.62
CA TRP A 35 -10.67 -14.02 12.53
C TRP A 35 -10.82 -14.52 13.95
N ALA A 36 -10.66 -13.60 14.91
CA ALA A 36 -10.92 -13.86 16.32
C ALA A 36 -12.32 -14.47 16.48
N GLY A 37 -12.47 -15.46 17.37
CA GLY A 37 -13.74 -16.18 17.56
C GLY A 37 -14.94 -15.26 17.81
N SER A 38 -14.72 -14.13 18.50
CA SER A 38 -15.72 -13.11 18.80
C SER A 38 -16.06 -12.18 17.63
N GLN A 39 -15.31 -12.22 16.52
CA GLN A 39 -15.43 -11.29 15.39
C GLN A 39 -15.50 -12.03 14.04
N ARG A 40 -16.03 -13.25 14.01
CA ARG A 40 -16.12 -14.02 12.75
C ARG A 40 -17.18 -13.50 11.80
N GLU A 41 -18.26 -12.93 12.31
CA GLU A 41 -19.42 -12.53 11.49
C GLU A 41 -19.14 -11.28 10.64
N ASP A 42 -18.60 -10.21 11.24
CA ASP A 42 -18.42 -8.93 10.53
C ASP A 42 -17.54 -9.05 9.27
N PRO A 43 -16.37 -9.71 9.29
CA PRO A 43 -15.56 -9.90 8.10
C PRO A 43 -16.25 -10.74 7.03
N VAL A 44 -17.01 -11.77 7.42
CA VAL A 44 -17.80 -12.59 6.49
C VAL A 44 -18.89 -11.75 5.83
N HIS A 45 -19.60 -10.92 6.59
CA HIS A 45 -20.57 -9.97 6.05
C HIS A 45 -19.95 -8.95 5.10
N ILE A 46 -18.76 -8.43 5.42
CA ILE A 46 -18.01 -7.53 4.53
C ILE A 46 -17.67 -8.25 3.22
N ALA A 47 -17.13 -9.46 3.28
CA ALA A 47 -16.79 -10.25 2.11
C ALA A 47 -18.01 -10.54 1.23
N ALA A 48 -19.14 -10.91 1.83
CA ALA A 48 -20.41 -11.08 1.12
C ALA A 48 -20.91 -9.77 0.50
N GLY A 49 -20.79 -8.65 1.21
CA GLY A 49 -21.14 -7.32 0.70
C GLY A 49 -20.33 -6.92 -0.53
N VAL A 50 -19.02 -7.21 -0.55
CA VAL A 50 -18.14 -6.95 -1.70
C VAL A 50 -18.65 -7.67 -2.96
N MET A 51 -19.04 -8.94 -2.82
CA MET A 51 -19.58 -9.75 -3.92
C MET A 51 -20.97 -9.26 -4.35
N ARG A 52 -21.87 -9.06 -3.39
CA ARG A 52 -23.26 -8.64 -3.62
C ARG A 52 -23.35 -7.28 -4.31
N HIS A 53 -22.53 -6.32 -3.90
CA HIS A 53 -22.57 -4.96 -4.41
C HIS A 53 -21.58 -4.70 -5.53
N VAL A 54 -20.66 -5.63 -5.81
CA VAL A 54 -19.58 -5.47 -6.78
C VAL A 54 -18.73 -4.23 -6.48
N VAL A 55 -18.45 -4.00 -5.20
CA VAL A 55 -17.65 -2.87 -4.69
C VAL A 55 -16.48 -3.41 -3.87
N PRO A 56 -15.21 -3.12 -4.22
CA PRO A 56 -14.07 -3.58 -3.44
C PRO A 56 -14.10 -3.06 -2.00
N ALA A 57 -13.42 -3.75 -1.08
CA ALA A 57 -13.23 -3.30 0.31
C ALA A 57 -11.76 -3.25 0.70
N VAL A 58 -11.44 -2.33 1.60
CA VAL A 58 -10.20 -2.37 2.38
C VAL A 58 -10.57 -2.56 3.85
N ILE A 59 -9.93 -3.54 4.47
CA ILE A 59 -10.08 -3.90 5.87
C ILE A 59 -8.75 -3.62 6.57
N ARG A 60 -8.80 -2.90 7.68
CA ARG A 60 -7.67 -2.82 8.62
C ARG A 60 -7.91 -3.84 9.71
N ALA A 61 -6.90 -4.63 9.99
CA ALA A 61 -6.96 -5.69 10.97
C ALA A 61 -5.67 -5.75 11.79
N THR A 62 -5.76 -6.17 13.03
CA THR A 62 -4.60 -6.47 13.86
C THR A 62 -4.40 -7.97 13.95
N GLY A 63 -3.26 -8.48 13.48
CA GLY A 63 -2.89 -9.89 13.63
C GLY A 63 -2.19 -10.13 14.96
N TYR A 64 -2.54 -11.21 15.65
CA TYR A 64 -2.00 -11.58 16.96
C TYR A 64 -1.29 -12.93 16.88
N CYS A 65 -0.11 -13.03 17.50
CA CYS A 65 0.65 -14.27 17.66
C CYS A 65 0.44 -14.85 19.07
N ILE A 66 0.71 -16.15 19.23
CA ILE A 66 0.68 -16.84 20.54
C ILE A 66 1.63 -16.19 21.56
N SER A 67 2.75 -15.61 21.10
CA SER A 67 3.70 -14.89 21.94
C SER A 67 3.17 -13.57 22.51
N GLY A 68 1.98 -13.12 22.10
CA GLY A 68 1.39 -11.84 22.47
C GLY A 68 1.83 -10.67 21.58
N ARG A 69 2.70 -10.90 20.59
CA ARG A 69 3.04 -9.87 19.60
C ARG A 69 1.87 -9.62 18.65
N SER A 70 1.79 -8.40 18.14
CA SER A 70 0.79 -8.02 17.14
C SER A 70 1.35 -7.14 16.02
N VAL A 71 0.72 -7.23 14.83
CA VAL A 71 1.02 -6.40 13.66
C VAL A 71 -0.27 -5.88 13.06
N ALA A 72 -0.29 -4.61 12.70
CA ALA A 72 -1.38 -4.04 11.90
C ALA A 72 -1.23 -4.47 10.44
N PHE A 73 -2.33 -4.92 9.84
CA PHE A 73 -2.46 -5.34 8.46
C PHE A 73 -3.51 -4.50 7.73
N GLU A 74 -3.31 -4.40 6.43
CA GLU A 74 -4.35 -4.03 5.48
C GLU A 74 -4.68 -5.24 4.62
N MET A 75 -5.97 -5.57 4.57
CA MET A 75 -6.52 -6.59 3.68
C MET A 75 -7.38 -5.91 2.62
N MET A 76 -7.13 -6.21 1.35
CA MET A 76 -7.97 -5.76 0.25
C MET A 76 -8.78 -6.93 -0.29
N LEU A 77 -10.08 -6.71 -0.49
CA LEU A 77 -11.00 -7.66 -1.10
C LEU A 77 -11.59 -7.05 -2.37
N MET A 78 -11.44 -7.74 -3.50
CA MET A 78 -11.95 -7.29 -4.80
C MET A 78 -12.92 -8.33 -5.36
N PRO A 79 -14.10 -7.91 -5.86
CA PRO A 79 -15.06 -8.81 -6.46
C PRO A 79 -14.52 -9.37 -7.77
N LEU A 80 -14.72 -10.67 -7.99
CA LEU A 80 -14.39 -11.37 -9.22
C LEU A 80 -15.63 -12.12 -9.70
N ARG A 81 -15.92 -11.99 -10.99
CA ARG A 81 -17.02 -12.70 -11.65
C ARG A 81 -16.59 -14.11 -12.03
N SER A 82 -17.43 -15.11 -11.73
CA SER A 82 -17.25 -16.48 -12.24
C SER A 82 -17.92 -16.68 -13.61
N SER A 83 -18.94 -15.86 -13.92
CA SER A 83 -19.62 -15.80 -15.21
C SER A 83 -20.11 -14.38 -15.49
N SER A 84 -20.74 -14.13 -16.64
CA SER A 84 -21.28 -12.80 -17.00
C SER A 84 -22.16 -12.19 -15.89
N ASP A 85 -22.98 -13.02 -15.26
CA ASP A 85 -24.06 -12.58 -14.37
C ASP A 85 -23.82 -12.93 -12.89
N ILE A 86 -22.75 -13.68 -12.59
CA ILE A 86 -22.46 -14.17 -11.23
C ILE A 86 -21.15 -13.57 -10.73
N CYS A 87 -21.26 -12.82 -9.63
CA CYS A 87 -20.13 -12.31 -8.85
C CYS A 87 -20.07 -13.00 -7.50
N ASP A 88 -19.44 -14.18 -7.47
CA ASP A 88 -19.37 -15.07 -6.31
C ASP A 88 -17.92 -15.40 -5.90
N ARG A 89 -16.94 -14.67 -6.43
CA ARG A 89 -15.53 -14.85 -6.09
C ARG A 89 -14.92 -13.55 -5.59
N LEU A 90 -13.86 -13.71 -4.81
CA LEU A 90 -13.05 -12.61 -4.30
C LEU A 90 -11.58 -12.85 -4.60
N LEU A 91 -10.90 -11.82 -5.06
CA LEU A 91 -9.45 -11.71 -5.01
C LEU A 91 -9.06 -10.96 -3.73
N GLY A 92 -8.12 -11.53 -2.97
CA GLY A 92 -7.68 -10.99 -1.69
C GLY A 92 -6.19 -10.67 -1.68
N CYS A 93 -5.80 -9.63 -0.96
CA CYS A 93 -4.41 -9.34 -0.60
C CYS A 93 -4.33 -9.04 0.90
N LEU A 94 -3.25 -9.45 1.56
CA LEU A 94 -2.97 -9.16 2.97
C LEU A 94 -1.55 -8.63 3.07
N THR A 95 -1.40 -7.39 3.53
CA THR A 95 -0.09 -6.73 3.67
C THR A 95 0.07 -6.14 5.06
N PRO A 96 1.24 -6.25 5.71
CA PRO A 96 1.49 -5.51 6.93
C PRO A 96 1.48 -3.99 6.62
N ALA A 97 0.91 -3.21 7.53
CA ALA A 97 0.79 -1.75 7.39
C ALA A 97 2.12 -1.01 7.63
N ALA A 98 3.10 -1.68 8.26
CA ALA A 98 4.45 -1.19 8.50
C ALA A 98 5.44 -2.36 8.49
N PRO A 99 6.75 -2.11 8.26
CA PRO A 99 7.76 -3.15 8.37
C PRO A 99 7.74 -3.81 9.76
N ALA A 100 7.66 -5.14 9.78
CA ALA A 100 7.71 -5.94 10.99
C ALA A 100 8.81 -7.02 10.82
N PRO A 101 10.05 -6.77 11.29
CA PRO A 101 11.20 -7.64 11.01
C PRO A 101 11.06 -9.09 11.51
N TRP A 102 10.20 -9.30 12.50
CA TRP A 102 9.91 -10.61 13.08
C TRP A 102 8.76 -11.33 12.36
N LEU A 103 8.05 -10.66 11.45
CA LEU A 103 6.91 -11.23 10.74
C LEU A 103 7.37 -12.33 9.79
N GLY A 104 6.81 -13.53 9.95
CA GLY A 104 7.27 -14.74 9.26
C GLY A 104 8.12 -15.67 10.13
N ASN A 105 8.59 -15.22 11.29
CA ASN A 105 9.27 -16.09 12.27
C ASN A 105 8.29 -16.76 13.24
N GLU A 106 7.07 -16.22 13.33
CA GLU A 106 5.97 -16.75 14.12
C GLU A 106 4.67 -16.68 13.32
N CYS A 107 3.74 -17.57 13.66
CA CYS A 107 2.43 -17.64 13.04
C CYS A 107 1.44 -16.72 13.78
N LEU A 108 0.50 -16.18 13.02
CA LEU A 108 -0.70 -15.52 13.52
C LEU A 108 -1.67 -16.59 14.03
N GLU A 109 -2.18 -16.37 15.23
CA GLU A 109 -3.29 -17.13 15.80
C GLU A 109 -4.61 -16.67 15.16
N PHE A 110 -4.81 -15.35 15.07
CA PHE A 110 -6.00 -14.75 14.46
C PHE A 110 -5.76 -13.30 14.05
N LEU A 111 -6.69 -12.77 13.25
CA LEU A 111 -6.89 -11.37 12.93
C LEU A 111 -8.05 -10.81 13.75
N ALA A 112 -7.91 -9.62 14.31
CA ALA A 112 -9.00 -8.82 14.83
C ALA A 112 -9.37 -7.75 13.80
N LEU A 113 -10.65 -7.56 13.52
CA LEU A 113 -11.13 -6.51 12.64
C LEU A 113 -11.07 -5.16 13.37
N ASP A 114 -10.32 -4.20 12.83
CA ASP A 114 -10.27 -2.86 13.41
C ASP A 114 -11.28 -1.93 12.73
N ARG A 115 -11.31 -1.96 11.41
CA ARG A 115 -12.18 -1.12 10.57
C ARG A 115 -12.28 -1.70 9.16
N SER A 116 -13.40 -1.46 8.49
CA SER A 116 -13.52 -1.66 7.05
C SER A 116 -14.00 -0.39 6.34
N ARG A 117 -13.74 -0.31 5.04
CA ARG A 117 -14.33 0.68 4.13
C ARG A 117 -14.58 0.05 2.77
N LEU A 118 -15.73 0.33 2.19
CA LEU A 118 -16.01 0.04 0.80
C LEU A 118 -15.39 1.12 -0.09
N LEU A 119 -14.81 0.68 -1.21
CA LEU A 119 -14.20 1.52 -2.23
C LEU A 119 -15.25 1.86 -3.29
N TYR A 120 -16.18 2.73 -2.93
CA TYR A 120 -17.05 3.34 -3.93
C TYR A 120 -16.21 4.16 -4.90
N ASP A 121 -16.71 4.27 -6.14
CA ASP A 121 -16.06 5.03 -7.21
C ASP A 121 -15.85 6.48 -6.75
N ARG A 122 -14.65 6.73 -6.23
CA ARG A 122 -14.08 8.06 -6.18
C ARG A 122 -13.38 8.19 -7.52
N PRO A 123 -13.79 9.12 -8.40
CA PRO A 123 -13.18 9.25 -9.71
C PRO A 123 -11.67 9.25 -9.52
N VAL A 124 -11.02 8.23 -10.08
CA VAL A 124 -9.56 8.11 -10.05
C VAL A 124 -9.05 9.39 -10.67
N ARG A 125 -8.43 10.26 -9.87
CA ARG A 125 -7.50 11.24 -10.44
C ARG A 125 -6.38 10.38 -10.99
N VAL A 126 -6.45 10.10 -12.28
CA VAL A 126 -5.31 9.59 -13.04
C VAL A 126 -4.23 10.64 -12.80
N PRO A 127 -3.18 10.36 -12.02
CA PRO A 127 -2.03 11.26 -12.00
C PRO A 127 -1.61 11.35 -13.46
N GLU A 128 -1.34 12.55 -13.97
CA GLU A 128 -0.69 12.67 -15.28
C GLU A 128 0.45 11.64 -15.33
N PRO A 129 0.55 10.84 -16.40
CA PRO A 129 1.53 9.78 -16.47
C PRO A 129 2.89 10.39 -16.13
N SER A 130 3.37 10.10 -14.91
CA SER A 130 4.77 10.30 -14.57
C SER A 130 5.52 9.55 -15.65
N PRO A 131 6.45 10.21 -16.40
CA PRO A 131 7.06 9.63 -17.58
C PRO A 131 7.47 8.21 -17.23
N GLN A 132 6.78 7.24 -17.85
CA GLN A 132 7.01 5.84 -17.53
C GLN A 132 8.50 5.60 -17.67
N LEU A 133 9.14 5.14 -16.58
CA LEU A 133 10.52 4.67 -16.65
C LEU A 133 10.56 3.64 -17.76
N ASP A 134 11.24 4.00 -18.85
CA ASP A 134 11.37 3.13 -20.00
C ASP A 134 12.14 1.90 -19.53
N MET A 135 11.56 0.71 -19.69
CA MET A 135 12.20 -0.53 -19.23
C MET A 135 13.56 -0.75 -19.93
N THR A 136 13.74 -0.08 -21.07
CA THR A 136 14.99 0.02 -21.81
C THR A 136 16.09 0.76 -21.02
N ASP A 137 15.75 1.75 -20.19
CA ASP A 137 16.70 2.46 -19.31
C ASP A 137 17.24 1.55 -18.18
N LEU A 138 16.45 0.56 -17.74
CA LEU A 138 16.86 -0.42 -16.73
C LEU A 138 17.73 -1.54 -17.30
N LEU A 139 17.65 -1.76 -18.62
CA LEU A 139 18.39 -2.78 -19.36
C LEU A 139 19.60 -2.23 -20.10
N ALA A 140 19.88 -0.92 -20.00
CA ALA A 140 21.10 -0.34 -20.53
C ALA A 140 22.32 -1.16 -20.04
N PRO A 141 23.22 -1.60 -20.94
CA PRO A 141 24.43 -2.30 -20.54
C PRO A 141 25.12 -1.47 -19.46
N ARG A 142 25.35 -2.06 -18.29
CA ARG A 142 26.26 -1.48 -17.30
C ARG A 142 27.66 -1.54 -17.89
N GLU A 143 27.96 -0.59 -18.77
CA GLU A 143 29.31 -0.35 -19.24
C GLU A 143 30.16 -0.09 -18.00
N ASN A 144 31.30 -0.78 -17.96
CA ASN A 144 32.23 -0.83 -16.84
C ASN A 144 33.03 0.49 -16.72
N THR A 145 32.35 1.64 -16.83
CA THR A 145 32.93 2.95 -16.60
C THR A 145 33.26 3.11 -15.13
N ARG A 146 34.55 3.18 -14.85
CA ARG A 146 35.12 3.40 -13.53
C ARG A 146 34.48 4.65 -12.92
N LEU A 147 33.94 4.49 -11.72
CA LEU A 147 33.25 5.49 -10.87
C LEU A 147 33.79 6.93 -10.96
N GLY A 148 35.10 7.11 -11.16
CA GLY A 148 35.74 8.42 -11.31
C GLY A 148 35.25 9.25 -12.50
N GLU A 149 34.88 8.64 -13.63
CA GLU A 149 34.35 9.39 -14.79
C GLU A 149 32.91 9.84 -14.58
N TRP A 150 32.11 9.02 -13.89
CA TRP A 150 30.74 9.37 -13.50
C TRP A 150 30.72 10.53 -12.50
N MET A 151 31.63 10.55 -11.53
CA MET A 151 31.76 11.67 -10.60
C MET A 151 32.13 12.98 -11.31
N ARG A 152 33.03 12.95 -12.29
CA ARG A 152 33.40 14.15 -13.08
C ARG A 152 32.21 14.74 -13.85
N ARG A 153 31.38 13.88 -14.45
CA ARG A 153 30.20 14.33 -15.21
C ARG A 153 29.10 14.90 -14.32
N LYS A 154 28.89 14.32 -13.13
CA LYS A 154 27.98 14.88 -12.12
C LYS A 154 28.47 16.22 -11.57
N LEU A 155 29.78 16.41 -11.40
CA LEU A 155 30.34 17.68 -10.94
C LEU A 155 30.18 18.80 -11.98
N ASN A 156 30.42 18.52 -13.27
CA ASN A 156 30.22 19.51 -14.33
C ASN A 156 28.75 19.95 -14.47
N LEU A 157 27.79 19.04 -14.22
CA LEU A 157 26.36 19.39 -14.23
C LEU A 157 25.93 20.24 -13.02
N ALA A 158 26.59 20.09 -11.87
CA ALA A 158 26.32 20.92 -10.70
C ALA A 158 26.88 22.34 -10.84
N ILE A 159 28.02 22.50 -11.53
CA ILE A 159 28.67 23.80 -11.74
C ILE A 159 27.92 24.67 -12.76
N LEU A 160 27.19 24.07 -13.71
CA LEU A 160 26.38 24.80 -14.70
C LEU A 160 24.95 25.13 -14.22
N GLY A 161 24.59 24.75 -12.97
CA GLY A 161 23.26 24.94 -12.39
C GLY A 161 23.14 26.08 -11.38
N GLN A 162 24.21 26.83 -11.12
CA GLN A 162 24.20 28.04 -10.30
C GLN A 162 24.53 29.26 -11.16
N ASP A 163 23.56 29.73 -11.95
CA ASP A 163 23.47 31.12 -12.42
C ASP A 163 22.08 31.36 -13.03
N ALA A 164 21.07 31.45 -12.16
CA ALA A 164 19.80 32.12 -12.46
C ALA A 164 19.03 32.38 -11.16
N GLY A 165 19.20 33.57 -10.59
CA GLY A 165 18.26 34.09 -9.59
C GLY A 165 18.82 34.99 -8.50
N GLU A 166 19.59 36.03 -8.84
CA GLU A 166 19.76 37.18 -7.94
C GLU A 166 18.96 38.35 -8.54
N SER A 167 17.73 38.56 -8.06
CA SER A 167 16.97 39.79 -8.30
C SER A 167 16.89 40.60 -7.01
N GLU A 168 17.63 41.70 -7.05
CA GLU A 168 17.84 42.77 -6.09
C GLU A 168 16.53 43.52 -5.72
N PRO A 169 16.28 43.90 -4.45
CA PRO A 169 15.18 44.81 -4.12
C PRO A 169 15.63 46.29 -4.26
N PRO A 170 14.72 47.22 -4.62
CA PRO A 170 15.09 48.59 -4.94
C PRO A 170 15.45 49.38 -3.68
N ARG A 171 16.63 50.01 -3.71
CA ARG A 171 17.02 51.11 -2.81
C ARG A 171 16.42 52.40 -3.35
N ASP A 172 15.58 53.05 -2.56
CA ASP A 172 15.33 54.48 -2.72
C ASP A 172 16.02 55.25 -1.59
N LYS A 173 16.75 56.30 -1.98
CA LYS A 173 17.48 57.20 -1.08
C LYS A 173 16.71 58.53 -1.01
N ILE A 174 17.08 59.35 -0.03
CA ILE A 174 16.82 60.80 0.15
C ILE A 174 15.80 61.04 1.29
N GLY A 175 16.14 61.69 2.42
CA GLY A 175 17.32 62.48 2.74
C GLY A 175 17.47 62.84 4.23
N LEU A 176 18.68 63.32 4.53
CA LEU A 176 19.17 64.17 5.64
C LEU A 176 18.07 64.96 6.41
N ARG A 177 18.09 65.21 7.72
CA ARG A 177 19.18 65.54 8.68
C ARG A 177 18.65 65.46 10.15
N PRO A 178 19.51 65.63 11.19
CA PRO A 178 19.29 65.19 12.57
C PRO A 178 18.76 66.30 13.50
N GLN A 179 18.31 65.96 14.71
CA GLN A 179 18.71 66.65 15.95
C GLN A 179 18.42 65.80 17.19
N VAL A 180 19.36 65.86 18.15
CA VAL A 180 19.33 65.33 19.52
C VAL A 180 19.17 66.51 20.48
N THR A 181 18.07 66.51 21.25
CA THR A 181 17.81 67.00 22.64
C THR A 181 18.21 68.46 23.06
N PRO A 182 17.79 69.00 24.23
CA PRO A 182 17.59 68.41 25.57
C PRO A 182 16.14 68.28 26.05
#